data_AF-A0A366ZX14-F1
#
_entry.id   AF-A0A366ZX14-F1
#
_cell.length_a   1.000
_cell.length_b   1.000
_cell.length_c   1.000
_cell.angle_alpha   90.00
_cell.angle_beta   90.00
_cell.angle_gamma   90.00
#
_symmetry.space_group_name_H-M   'P 1'
#
loop_
_entity.id
_entity.type
_entity.pdbx_description
1 polymer ?
#
loop_
_entity_poly.entity_id
_entity_poly.type
_entity_poly.pdbx_seq_one_letter_code
_entity_poly.pdbx_strand_id
1 'polypeptide(L)'
;MIIAADTMGPTREHAMTSGQGGHDPQQGWQQPPLPQQQGWQAPPAQEGWQAPPAQPPYGYGYGPAPSAPGYAPPAPPRPDAVRFGVGAFVANLVLGLVGSVVTFSSIDGLIDAELAQSGVTVSQDAIRAVLIVSAVIGLFFVALEALFIWFAWNGRNWARIVLFVLGAFTILGGLSALTQPSTGFMTALSVCQMLLVIVGIVLLTRPPSNEWYRIMGQRRAAGLR
;
A
#
# COMPACT_ATOMS: atom_id res chain seq x y z
N MET A 1 57.30 -48.56 11.81
CA MET A 1 57.32 -47.12 12.10
C MET A 1 55.86 -46.67 12.14
N ILE A 2 55.22 -46.70 13.32
CA ILE A 2 54.92 -45.54 14.21
C ILE A 2 53.92 -44.59 13.52
N ILE A 3 52.61 -44.68 13.81
CA ILE A 3 51.81 -43.87 14.76
C ILE A 3 51.96 -42.34 14.62
N ALA A 4 50.87 -41.64 14.26
CA ALA A 4 50.36 -40.36 14.83
C ALA A 4 49.26 -39.81 13.89
N ALA A 5 47.97 -39.82 14.25
CA ALA A 5 47.27 -38.92 15.18
C ALA A 5 46.85 -37.59 14.54
N ASP A 6 45.60 -37.53 14.06
CA ASP A 6 44.89 -36.29 13.77
C ASP A 6 43.85 -36.06 14.88
N THR A 7 43.91 -34.89 15.49
CA THR A 7 43.25 -34.54 16.75
C THR A 7 41.85 -33.97 16.50
N MET A 8 40.82 -34.71 16.94
CA MET A 8 39.45 -34.21 17.14
C MET A 8 39.40 -33.24 18.33
N GLY A 9 38.79 -32.08 18.14
CA GLY A 9 38.51 -31.10 19.20
C GLY A 9 37.36 -31.56 20.12
N PRO A 10 37.40 -31.20 21.43
CA PRO A 10 36.41 -31.66 22.40
C PRO A 10 35.12 -30.84 22.40
N THR A 11 34.00 -31.58 22.35
CA THR A 11 32.66 -31.17 22.80
C THR A 11 32.68 -30.73 24.26
N ARG A 12 32.25 -29.50 24.53
CA ARG A 12 31.95 -29.03 25.90
C ARG A 12 30.48 -29.30 26.21
N GLU A 13 30.23 -30.46 26.79
CA GLU A 13 29.09 -30.68 27.67
C GLU A 13 29.46 -30.14 29.07
N HIS A 14 28.64 -29.25 29.61
CA HIS A 14 28.66 -28.92 31.03
C HIS A 14 27.25 -29.16 31.59
N ALA A 15 27.08 -30.34 32.16
CA ALA A 15 26.06 -30.62 33.15
C ALA A 15 26.62 -30.31 34.55
N MET A 16 25.96 -29.42 35.29
CA MET A 16 26.02 -29.27 36.75
C MET A 16 24.61 -28.84 37.17
N THR A 17 23.75 -29.76 37.63
CA THR A 17 23.54 -30.24 39.00
C THR A 17 23.05 -29.17 40.01
N SER A 18 22.07 -29.62 40.78
CA SER A 18 21.06 -28.96 41.61
C SER A 18 21.55 -28.23 42.87
N GLY A 19 20.78 -27.22 43.33
CA GLY A 19 20.81 -26.77 44.73
C GLY A 19 20.10 -25.44 45.03
N GLN A 20 18.90 -25.54 45.61
CA GLN A 20 18.30 -24.70 46.67
C GLN A 20 18.48 -23.17 46.69
N GLY A 21 17.33 -22.48 46.65
CA GLY A 21 16.87 -21.61 47.75
C GLY A 21 17.43 -20.18 47.85
N GLY A 22 16.54 -19.18 47.76
CA GLY A 22 16.85 -17.84 48.28
C GLY A 22 16.11 -16.69 47.59
N HIS A 23 14.96 -16.33 48.15
CA HIS A 23 14.41 -14.96 48.27
C HIS A 23 15.05 -13.84 47.41
N ASP A 24 14.32 -13.39 46.39
CA ASP A 24 14.51 -12.05 45.82
C ASP A 24 13.45 -11.08 46.40
N PRO A 25 13.85 -9.94 46.99
CA PRO A 25 12.92 -8.97 47.54
C PRO A 25 12.28 -8.11 46.43
N GLN A 26 10.96 -7.93 46.53
CA GLN A 26 10.19 -6.91 45.83
C GLN A 26 10.81 -5.53 46.09
N GLN A 27 11.49 -4.95 45.09
CA GLN A 27 11.77 -3.52 45.07
C GLN A 27 10.61 -2.79 44.41
N GLY A 28 9.75 -2.22 45.25
CA GLY A 28 8.65 -1.36 44.86
C GLY A 28 9.17 -0.04 44.28
N TRP A 29 8.94 0.16 42.99
CA TRP A 29 8.96 1.49 42.40
C TRP A 29 7.74 2.26 42.93
N GLN A 30 7.96 3.08 43.96
CA GLN A 30 6.99 4.05 44.44
C GLN A 30 6.77 5.09 43.33
N GLN A 31 5.57 5.07 42.74
CA GLN A 31 5.13 6.11 41.81
C GLN A 31 4.95 7.43 42.59
N PRO A 32 5.50 8.57 42.11
CA PRO A 32 5.17 9.87 42.67
C PRO A 32 3.66 10.16 42.48
N PRO A 33 2.97 10.76 43.47
CA PRO A 33 1.57 11.11 43.33
C PRO A 33 1.39 12.15 42.23
N LEU A 34 0.55 11.82 41.25
CA LEU A 34 0.09 12.76 40.21
C LEU A 34 -0.62 13.95 40.88
N PRO A 35 -0.28 15.20 40.52
CA PRO A 35 -1.07 16.34 40.98
C PRO A 35 -2.50 16.22 40.43
N GLN A 36 -3.49 16.23 41.32
CA GLN A 36 -4.91 16.32 40.98
C GLN A 36 -5.12 17.55 40.09
N GLN A 37 -5.48 17.35 38.83
CA GLN A 37 -5.95 18.43 37.98
C GLN A 37 -7.29 18.93 38.53
N GLN A 38 -7.28 20.16 39.03
CA GLN A 38 -8.46 20.95 39.34
C GLN A 38 -9.39 20.96 38.14
N GLY A 39 -10.62 20.51 38.36
CA GLY A 39 -11.67 20.50 37.34
C GLY A 39 -11.93 21.92 36.83
N TRP A 40 -11.76 22.11 35.53
CA TRP A 40 -12.25 23.29 34.85
C TRP A 40 -13.77 23.29 34.93
N GLN A 41 -14.32 24.17 35.77
CA GLN A 41 -15.74 24.50 35.74
C GLN A 41 -16.03 25.21 34.42
N ALA A 42 -16.88 24.59 33.59
CA ALA A 42 -17.36 25.19 32.36
C ALA A 42 -18.20 26.44 32.70
N PRO A 43 -17.99 27.58 32.00
CA PRO A 43 -18.84 28.75 32.17
C PRO A 43 -20.27 28.48 31.68
N PRO A 44 -21.31 29.11 32.29
CA PRO A 44 -22.69 28.90 31.90
C PRO A 44 -22.92 29.33 30.45
N ALA A 45 -23.59 28.47 29.69
CA ALA A 45 -23.89 28.68 28.28
C ALA A 45 -24.82 29.88 28.09
N GLN A 46 -24.34 30.90 27.37
CA GLN A 46 -25.20 31.94 26.82
C GLN A 46 -25.88 31.40 25.56
N GLU A 47 -27.21 31.33 25.60
CA GLU A 47 -28.07 31.00 24.45
C GLU A 47 -27.87 32.05 23.35
N GLY A 48 -27.33 31.66 22.19
CA GLY A 48 -27.36 32.56 21.02
C GLY A 48 -26.42 32.30 19.85
N TRP A 49 -25.41 31.43 19.95
CA TRP A 49 -24.42 31.28 18.86
C TRP A 49 -24.26 29.85 18.36
N GLN A 50 -24.45 29.65 17.05
CA GLN A 50 -24.11 28.42 16.33
C GLN A 50 -22.59 28.21 16.41
N ALA A 51 -22.17 27.19 17.15
CA ALA A 51 -20.76 26.84 17.32
C ALA A 51 -20.18 26.23 16.03
N PRO A 52 -18.98 26.66 15.57
CA PRO A 52 -18.28 26.03 14.45
C PRO A 52 -17.88 24.57 14.79
N PRO A 53 -17.77 23.67 13.79
CA PRO A 53 -17.48 22.27 14.03
C PRO A 53 -16.12 22.11 14.71
N ALA A 54 -16.13 21.46 15.88
CA ALA A 54 -14.94 21.19 16.68
C ALA A 54 -13.94 20.34 15.87
N GLN A 55 -12.73 20.85 15.70
CA GLN A 55 -11.62 20.07 15.14
C GLN A 55 -11.15 19.04 16.18
N PRO A 56 -10.97 17.75 15.81
CA PRO A 56 -10.55 16.74 16.76
C PRO A 56 -9.08 16.98 17.20
N PRO A 57 -8.74 16.75 18.48
CA PRO A 57 -7.40 17.01 18.99
C PRO A 57 -6.36 16.06 18.38
N TYR A 58 -5.23 16.61 17.97
CA TYR A 58 -4.05 15.87 17.55
C TYR A 58 -3.37 15.24 18.79
N GLY A 59 -3.80 14.04 19.17
CA GLY A 59 -3.24 13.30 20.31
C GLY A 59 -2.56 12.00 19.86
N TYR A 60 -1.24 11.93 20.06
CA TYR A 60 -0.45 10.69 19.97
C TYR A 60 -0.83 9.75 21.12
N GLY A 61 -1.22 8.51 20.78
CA GLY A 61 -1.23 7.39 21.72
C GLY A 61 -2.37 7.36 22.75
N TYR A 62 -3.61 7.17 22.30
CA TYR A 62 -4.65 6.56 23.13
C TYR A 62 -5.48 5.62 22.26
N GLY A 63 -5.69 4.39 22.74
CA GLY A 63 -6.61 3.43 22.11
C GLY A 63 -8.02 4.02 22.06
N PRO A 64 -8.84 3.67 21.04
CA PRO A 64 -10.16 4.23 20.89
C PRO A 64 -11.00 3.97 22.15
N ALA A 65 -11.52 5.04 22.76
CA ALA A 65 -12.47 4.93 23.84
C ALA A 65 -13.72 4.16 23.34
N PRO A 66 -14.31 3.25 24.15
CA PRO A 66 -15.51 2.53 23.76
C PRO A 66 -16.60 3.52 23.33
N SER A 67 -17.11 3.37 22.11
CA SER A 67 -18.23 4.18 21.64
C SER A 67 -19.44 3.91 22.52
N ALA A 68 -20.05 4.97 23.05
CA ALA A 68 -21.28 4.89 23.84
C ALA A 68 -22.37 4.13 23.04
N PRO A 69 -23.19 3.29 23.68
CA PRO A 69 -24.21 2.51 22.98
C PRO A 69 -25.18 3.44 22.25
N GLY A 70 -25.28 3.30 20.92
CA GLY A 70 -26.36 3.89 20.12
C GLY A 70 -25.98 5.02 19.15
N TYR A 71 -24.76 5.57 19.19
CA TYR A 71 -24.36 6.61 18.23
C TYR A 71 -22.95 6.37 17.66
N ALA A 72 -22.90 5.80 16.45
CA ALA A 72 -21.68 5.76 15.66
C ALA A 72 -21.55 7.07 14.87
N PRO A 73 -20.45 7.83 15.01
CA PRO A 73 -20.26 9.03 14.19
C PRO A 73 -20.27 8.66 12.70
N PRO A 74 -20.83 9.51 11.82
CA PRO A 74 -20.82 9.25 10.38
C PRO A 74 -19.39 9.21 9.83
N ALA A 75 -19.19 8.50 8.72
CA ALA A 75 -17.89 8.47 8.05
C ALA A 75 -17.52 9.88 7.55
N PRO A 76 -16.26 10.31 7.72
CA PRO A 76 -15.85 11.62 7.24
C PRO A 76 -15.98 11.69 5.70
N PRO A 77 -16.41 12.85 5.16
CA PRO A 77 -16.49 13.03 3.72
C PRO A 77 -15.11 12.81 3.08
N ARG A 78 -15.09 12.18 1.91
CA ARG A 78 -13.86 11.89 1.19
C ARG A 78 -13.26 13.20 0.64
N PRO A 79 -12.00 13.53 0.96
CA PRO A 79 -11.34 14.73 0.42
C PRO A 79 -11.20 14.66 -1.10
N ASP A 80 -11.24 15.82 -1.76
CA ASP A 80 -11.04 15.90 -3.21
C ASP A 80 -9.67 15.37 -3.66
N ALA A 81 -8.63 15.53 -2.83
CA ALA A 81 -7.32 14.94 -3.07
C ALA A 81 -7.40 13.40 -3.22
N VAL A 82 -8.23 12.72 -2.43
CA VAL A 82 -8.45 11.28 -2.57
C VAL A 82 -9.27 10.97 -3.82
N ARG A 83 -10.32 11.75 -4.09
CA ARG A 83 -11.19 11.55 -5.27
C ARG A 83 -10.39 11.67 -6.57
N PHE A 84 -9.64 12.75 -6.72
CA PHE A 84 -8.80 12.99 -7.89
C PHE A 84 -7.59 12.05 -7.92
N GLY A 85 -6.97 11.76 -6.77
CA GLY A 85 -5.83 10.84 -6.69
C GLY A 85 -6.21 9.41 -7.12
N VAL A 86 -7.30 8.85 -6.59
CA VAL A 86 -7.81 7.54 -7.03
C VAL A 86 -8.34 7.61 -8.46
N GLY A 87 -9.00 8.71 -8.84
CA GLY A 87 -9.46 8.93 -10.21
C GLY A 87 -8.32 8.89 -11.24
N ALA A 88 -7.14 9.38 -10.88
CA ALA A 88 -5.96 9.32 -11.74
C ALA A 88 -5.48 7.87 -11.97
N PHE A 89 -5.51 7.02 -10.93
CA PHE A 89 -5.23 5.58 -11.08
C PHE A 89 -6.30 4.87 -11.91
N VAL A 90 -7.58 5.23 -11.76
CA VAL A 90 -8.65 4.70 -12.63
C VAL A 90 -8.43 5.09 -14.09
N ALA A 91 -8.10 6.35 -14.35
CA ALA A 91 -7.79 6.82 -15.70
C ALA A 91 -6.57 6.09 -16.27
N ASN A 92 -5.51 5.90 -15.47
CA ASN A 92 -4.33 5.12 -15.85
C ASN A 92 -4.69 3.68 -16.25
N LEU A 93 -5.50 3.00 -15.43
CA LEU A 93 -5.99 1.64 -15.69
C LEU A 93 -6.77 1.57 -17.02
N VAL A 94 -7.68 2.53 -17.26
CA VAL A 94 -8.46 2.61 -18.50
C VAL A 94 -7.56 2.85 -19.71
N LEU A 95 -6.60 3.76 -19.61
CA LEU A 95 -5.64 4.00 -20.70
C LEU A 95 -4.75 2.77 -20.95
N GLY A 96 -4.38 2.03 -19.91
CA GLY A 96 -3.63 0.78 -20.04
C GLY A 96 -4.42 -0.30 -20.77
N LEU A 97 -5.73 -0.37 -20.52
CA LEU A 97 -6.62 -1.26 -21.26
C LEU A 97 -6.74 -0.85 -22.73
N VAL A 98 -6.85 0.45 -23.02
CA VAL A 98 -6.85 0.96 -24.41
C VAL A 98 -5.54 0.60 -25.11
N GLY A 99 -4.40 0.86 -24.46
CA GLY A 99 -3.08 0.48 -24.99
C GLY A 99 -2.97 -1.03 -25.23
N SER A 100 -3.49 -1.85 -24.32
CA SER A 100 -3.53 -3.31 -24.47
C SER A 100 -4.35 -3.71 -25.70
N VAL A 101 -5.55 -3.16 -25.87
CA VAL A 101 -6.42 -3.46 -27.03
C VAL A 101 -5.71 -3.10 -28.34
N VAL A 102 -5.05 -1.94 -28.39
CA VAL A 102 -4.28 -1.52 -29.57
C VAL A 102 -3.14 -2.50 -29.86
N THR A 103 -2.36 -2.88 -28.85
CA THR A 103 -1.28 -3.86 -29.01
C THR A 103 -1.81 -5.22 -29.50
N PHE A 104 -2.90 -5.73 -28.90
CA PHE A 104 -3.47 -7.01 -29.29
C PHE A 104 -4.16 -6.99 -30.66
N SER A 105 -4.65 -5.83 -31.12
CA SER A 105 -5.19 -5.69 -32.48
C SER A 105 -4.12 -5.89 -33.56
N SER A 106 -2.84 -5.75 -33.20
CA SER A 106 -1.68 -5.91 -34.08
C SER A 106 -0.92 -7.22 -33.85
N ILE A 107 -1.55 -8.23 -33.24
CA ILE A 107 -0.87 -9.45 -32.78
C ILE A 107 -0.16 -10.22 -33.90
N ASP A 108 -0.76 -10.31 -35.09
CA ASP A 108 -0.16 -11.04 -36.22
C ASP A 108 1.12 -10.34 -36.70
N GLY A 109 1.11 -9.01 -36.79
CA GLY A 109 2.31 -8.22 -37.12
C GLY A 109 3.41 -8.33 -36.07
N LEU A 110 3.06 -8.49 -34.79
CA LEU A 110 4.02 -8.74 -33.72
C LEU A 110 4.66 -10.14 -33.84
N ILE A 111 3.87 -11.16 -34.18
CA ILE A 111 4.38 -12.51 -34.42
C ILE A 111 5.36 -12.53 -35.60
N ASP A 112 5.01 -11.88 -36.71
CA ASP A 112 5.86 -11.81 -37.90
C ASP A 112 7.17 -11.06 -37.62
N ALA A 113 7.09 -9.95 -36.89
CA ALA A 113 8.26 -9.17 -36.49
C ALA A 113 9.19 -9.95 -35.55
N GLU A 114 8.63 -10.73 -34.62
CA GLU A 114 9.41 -11.57 -33.70
C GLU A 114 10.08 -12.73 -34.44
N LEU A 115 9.37 -13.42 -35.33
CA LEU A 115 9.92 -14.49 -36.17
C LEU A 115 11.08 -14.00 -37.05
N ALA A 116 11.01 -12.75 -37.54
CA ALA A 116 12.08 -12.14 -38.31
C ALA A 116 13.33 -11.82 -37.46
N GLN A 117 13.16 -11.58 -36.16
CA GLN A 117 14.25 -11.21 -35.24
C GLN A 117 14.84 -12.39 -34.48
N SER A 118 14.05 -13.44 -34.20
CA SER A 118 14.39 -14.46 -33.23
C SER A 118 15.55 -15.37 -33.66
N GLY A 119 15.90 -15.46 -34.94
CA GLY A 119 17.02 -16.25 -35.48
C GLY A 119 16.98 -17.76 -35.19
N VAL A 120 16.03 -18.19 -34.37
CA VAL A 120 15.74 -19.53 -33.88
C VAL A 120 14.44 -19.97 -34.55
N THR A 121 14.39 -21.26 -34.93
CA THR A 121 13.16 -21.93 -35.39
C THR A 121 12.20 -22.12 -34.21
N VAL A 122 11.60 -21.04 -33.73
CA VAL A 122 10.46 -21.08 -32.82
C VAL A 122 9.21 -21.25 -33.67
N SER A 123 8.35 -22.23 -33.33
CA SER A 123 7.09 -22.39 -34.05
C SER A 123 6.15 -21.22 -33.77
N GLN A 124 5.36 -20.84 -34.76
CA GLN A 124 4.33 -19.80 -34.63
C GLN A 124 3.38 -20.10 -33.45
N ASP A 125 3.06 -21.38 -33.22
CA ASP A 125 2.23 -21.83 -32.10
C ASP A 125 2.86 -21.53 -30.73
N ALA A 126 4.18 -21.66 -30.61
CA ALA A 126 4.88 -21.35 -29.36
C ALA A 126 4.85 -19.85 -29.06
N ILE A 127 5.08 -18.98 -30.05
CA ILE A 127 4.99 -17.52 -29.89
C ILE A 127 3.56 -17.12 -29.53
N ARG A 128 2.56 -17.67 -30.23
CA ARG A 128 1.15 -17.42 -29.94
C ARG A 128 0.79 -17.85 -28.51
N ALA A 129 1.26 -19.00 -28.06
CA ALA A 129 1.04 -19.46 -26.68
C ALA A 129 1.65 -18.50 -25.66
N VAL A 130 2.88 -18.02 -25.87
CA VAL A 130 3.53 -17.03 -25.00
C VAL A 130 2.74 -15.72 -24.95
N LEU A 131 2.24 -15.24 -26.10
CA LEU A 131 1.44 -14.02 -26.15
C LEU A 131 0.10 -14.17 -25.43
N ILE A 132 -0.59 -15.30 -25.58
CA ILE A 132 -1.85 -15.58 -24.87
C ILE A 132 -1.61 -15.68 -23.36
N VAL A 133 -0.57 -16.41 -22.93
CA VAL A 133 -0.22 -16.52 -21.51
C VAL A 133 0.10 -15.14 -20.93
N SER A 134 0.87 -14.33 -21.66
CA SER A 134 1.19 -12.95 -21.27
C SER A 134 -0.06 -12.07 -21.17
N ALA A 135 -1.02 -12.24 -22.09
CA ALA A 135 -2.30 -11.53 -22.05
C ALA A 135 -3.13 -11.89 -20.81
N VAL A 136 -3.21 -13.18 -20.48
CA VAL A 136 -3.93 -13.66 -19.28
C VAL A 136 -3.29 -13.14 -18.00
N ILE A 137 -1.95 -13.18 -17.92
CA ILE A 137 -1.19 -12.62 -16.79
C ILE A 137 -1.44 -11.11 -16.70
N GLY A 138 -1.38 -10.39 -17.83
CA GLY A 138 -1.68 -8.96 -17.88
C GLY A 138 -3.09 -8.62 -17.38
N LEU A 139 -4.09 -9.39 -17.80
CA LEU A 139 -5.47 -9.21 -17.33
C LEU A 139 -5.61 -9.49 -15.83
N PHE A 140 -4.88 -10.47 -15.30
CA PHE A 140 -4.82 -10.72 -13.86
C PHE A 140 -4.24 -9.51 -13.10
N PHE A 141 -3.17 -8.89 -13.59
CA PHE A 141 -2.62 -7.67 -13.00
C PHE A 141 -3.58 -6.48 -13.07
N VAL A 142 -4.31 -6.31 -14.17
CA VAL A 142 -5.39 -5.31 -14.29
C VAL A 142 -6.45 -5.52 -13.22
N ALA A 143 -6.89 -6.77 -13.00
CA ALA A 143 -7.88 -7.09 -11.98
C ALA A 143 -7.36 -6.80 -10.56
N LEU A 144 -6.09 -7.12 -10.30
CA LEU A 144 -5.44 -6.77 -9.03
C LEU A 144 -5.33 -5.25 -8.83
N GLU A 145 -4.93 -4.49 -9.86
CA GLU A 145 -4.86 -3.04 -9.78
C GLU A 145 -6.25 -2.45 -9.48
N ALA A 146 -7.30 -2.90 -10.18
CA ALA A 146 -8.68 -2.50 -9.92
C ALA A 146 -9.12 -2.82 -8.47
N LEU A 147 -8.73 -3.98 -7.95
CA LEU A 147 -8.97 -4.38 -6.56
C LEU A 147 -8.29 -3.43 -5.57
N PHE A 148 -7.02 -3.06 -5.80
CA PHE A 148 -6.31 -2.13 -4.93
C PHE A 148 -6.82 -0.70 -5.04
N ILE A 149 -7.22 -0.26 -6.23
CA ILE A 149 -7.95 1.00 -6.44
C ILE A 149 -9.23 1.00 -5.60
N TRP A 150 -10.02 -0.07 -5.64
CA TRP A 150 -11.22 -0.20 -4.82
C TRP A 150 -10.89 -0.16 -3.32
N PHE A 151 -9.85 -0.86 -2.87
CA PHE A 151 -9.44 -0.81 -1.48
C PHE A 151 -8.97 0.58 -1.04
N ALA A 152 -8.21 1.28 -1.88
CA ALA A 152 -7.77 2.65 -1.65
C ALA A 152 -8.97 3.62 -1.61
N TRP A 153 -9.95 3.44 -2.49
CA TRP A 153 -11.20 4.21 -2.49
C TRP A 153 -11.98 4.06 -1.18
N ASN A 154 -11.89 2.89 -0.54
CA ASN A 154 -12.53 2.59 0.74
C ASN A 154 -11.68 2.95 1.97
N GLY A 155 -10.58 3.70 1.78
CA GLY A 155 -9.79 4.25 2.88
C GLY A 155 -8.76 3.29 3.48
N ARG A 156 -8.41 2.20 2.80
CA ARG A 156 -7.41 1.26 3.30
C ARG A 156 -6.01 1.82 3.00
N ASN A 157 -5.30 2.24 4.04
CA ASN A 157 -3.99 2.89 3.89
C ASN A 157 -2.94 1.98 3.23
N TRP A 158 -2.94 0.68 3.55
CA TRP A 158 -2.02 -0.28 2.95
C TRP A 158 -2.19 -0.39 1.42
N ALA A 159 -3.42 -0.29 0.91
CA ALA A 159 -3.70 -0.40 -0.51
C ALA A 159 -3.07 0.77 -1.31
N ARG A 160 -3.00 1.95 -0.69
CA ARG A 160 -2.32 3.11 -1.26
C ARG A 160 -0.82 2.85 -1.44
N ILE A 161 -0.17 2.19 -0.49
CA ILE A 161 1.26 1.84 -0.60
C ILE A 161 1.46 0.84 -1.74
N VAL A 162 0.57 -0.15 -1.87
CA VAL A 162 0.62 -1.10 -3.00
C VAL A 162 0.45 -0.36 -4.34
N LEU A 163 -0.48 0.59 -4.44
CA LEU A 163 -0.63 1.42 -5.64
C LEU A 163 0.61 2.26 -5.95
N PHE A 164 1.37 2.70 -4.94
CA PHE A 164 2.63 3.42 -5.18
C PHE A 164 3.70 2.51 -5.74
N VAL A 165 3.78 1.27 -5.25
CA VAL A 165 4.71 0.25 -5.78
C VAL A 165 4.33 -0.11 -7.22
N LEU A 166 3.06 -0.40 -7.48
CA LEU A 166 2.57 -0.68 -8.83
C LEU A 166 2.78 0.53 -9.76
N GLY A 167 2.47 1.73 -9.28
CA GLY A 167 2.70 2.96 -10.01
C GLY A 167 4.17 3.19 -10.33
N ALA A 168 5.10 2.88 -9.42
CA ALA A 168 6.52 2.94 -9.69
C ALA A 168 6.92 1.98 -10.82
N PHE A 169 6.39 0.75 -10.83
CA PHE A 169 6.60 -0.17 -11.96
C PHE A 169 5.99 0.35 -13.26
N THR A 170 4.81 0.97 -13.23
CA THR A 170 4.22 1.61 -14.40
C THR A 170 5.12 2.72 -14.95
N ILE A 171 5.70 3.55 -14.08
CA ILE A 171 6.63 4.61 -14.48
C ILE A 171 7.89 4.01 -15.11
N LEU A 172 8.50 3.00 -14.49
CA LEU A 172 9.69 2.33 -15.02
C LEU A 172 9.41 1.63 -16.36
N GLY A 173 8.28 0.94 -16.47
CA GLY A 173 7.82 0.32 -17.71
C GLY A 173 7.59 1.36 -18.80
N GLY A 174 6.94 2.48 -18.47
CA GLY A 174 6.73 3.61 -19.37
C GLY A 174 8.05 4.19 -19.88
N LEU A 175 9.02 4.42 -19.00
CA LEU A 175 10.37 4.88 -19.38
C LEU A 175 11.09 3.90 -20.30
N SER A 176 10.98 2.59 -20.04
CA SER A 176 11.56 1.57 -20.92
C SER A 176 10.87 1.53 -22.29
N ALA A 177 9.56 1.78 -22.36
CA ALA A 177 8.83 1.84 -23.62
C ALA A 177 9.26 3.03 -24.48
N LEU A 178 9.75 4.13 -23.88
CA LEU A 178 10.26 5.29 -24.62
C LEU A 178 11.57 5.02 -25.37
N THR A 179 12.31 3.97 -25.03
CA THR A 179 13.54 3.60 -25.74
C THR A 179 13.29 2.65 -26.91
N GLN A 180 12.08 2.12 -27.05
CA GLN A 180 11.72 1.19 -28.11
C GLN A 180 11.06 1.92 -29.29
N PRO A 181 11.22 1.41 -30.53
CA PRO A 181 10.45 1.90 -31.67
C PRO A 181 8.94 1.83 -31.40
N SER A 182 8.27 2.96 -31.49
CA SER A 182 6.87 3.15 -31.10
C SER A 182 6.21 4.18 -32.01
N THR A 183 4.88 4.11 -32.14
CA THR A 183 4.13 5.16 -32.82
C THR A 183 4.02 6.40 -31.92
N GLY A 184 3.87 7.59 -32.53
CA GLY A 184 3.66 8.82 -31.75
C GLY A 184 2.47 8.74 -30.78
N PHE A 185 1.42 8.00 -31.17
CA PHE A 185 0.27 7.70 -30.32
C PHE A 185 0.65 6.88 -29.08
N MET A 186 1.35 5.75 -29.25
CA MET A 186 1.75 4.89 -28.13
C MET A 186 2.73 5.60 -27.18
N THR A 187 3.63 6.40 -27.73
CA THR A 187 4.54 7.26 -26.95
C THR A 187 3.75 8.28 -26.12
N ALA A 188 2.81 9.00 -26.73
CA ALA A 188 1.97 9.96 -26.01
C ALA A 188 1.10 9.29 -24.94
N LEU A 189 0.53 8.12 -25.24
CA LEU A 189 -0.24 7.32 -24.29
C LEU A 189 0.60 6.94 -23.05
N SER A 190 1.81 6.42 -23.27
CA SER A 190 2.76 6.05 -22.20
C SER A 190 3.12 7.25 -21.32
N VAL A 191 3.42 8.41 -21.93
CA VAL A 191 3.71 9.65 -21.19
C VAL A 191 2.50 10.09 -20.36
N CYS A 192 1.30 10.08 -20.94
CA CYS A 192 0.06 10.42 -20.23
C CYS A 192 -0.19 9.49 -19.02
N GLN A 193 -0.01 8.18 -19.19
CA GLN A 193 -0.13 7.20 -18.11
C GLN A 193 0.86 7.50 -16.97
N MET A 194 2.13 7.73 -17.31
CA MET A 194 3.17 8.09 -16.35
C MET A 194 2.79 9.34 -15.55
N LEU A 195 2.30 10.39 -16.22
CA LEU A 195 1.85 11.63 -15.56
C LEU A 195 0.64 11.38 -14.65
N LEU A 196 -0.34 10.57 -15.08
CA LEU A 196 -1.50 10.22 -14.25
C LEU A 196 -1.09 9.49 -12.98
N VAL A 197 -0.17 8.54 -13.07
CA VAL A 197 0.36 7.83 -11.91
C VAL A 197 1.06 8.80 -10.95
N ILE A 198 1.92 9.68 -11.46
CA ILE A 198 2.61 10.70 -10.64
C ILE A 198 1.58 11.60 -9.94
N VAL A 199 0.58 12.10 -10.67
CA VAL A 199 -0.50 12.93 -10.10
C VAL A 199 -1.26 12.15 -9.02
N GLY A 200 -1.59 10.88 -9.28
CA GLY A 200 -2.22 9.98 -8.32
C GLY A 200 -1.42 9.85 -7.02
N ILE A 201 -0.12 9.57 -7.13
CA ILE A 201 0.79 9.47 -5.98
C ILE A 201 0.85 10.78 -5.20
N VAL A 202 1.07 11.91 -5.89
CA VAL A 202 1.19 13.23 -5.25
C VAL A 202 -0.10 13.58 -4.52
N LEU A 203 -1.27 13.42 -5.14
CA LEU A 203 -2.56 13.72 -4.51
C LEU A 203 -2.86 12.82 -3.31
N LEU A 204 -2.53 11.53 -3.42
CA LEU A 204 -2.75 10.58 -2.35
C LEU A 204 -1.77 10.74 -1.19
N THR A 205 -0.62 11.40 -1.36
CA THR A 205 0.33 11.70 -0.27
C THR A 205 0.06 13.02 0.45
N ARG A 206 -0.85 13.87 -0.08
CA ARG A 206 -1.17 15.17 0.56
C ARG A 206 -1.74 15.02 1.98
N PRO A 207 -1.55 16.02 2.85
CA PRO A 207 -2.05 15.97 4.23
C PRO A 207 -3.55 15.63 4.37
N PRO A 208 -4.48 16.19 3.56
CA PRO A 208 -5.90 15.84 3.65
C PRO A 208 -6.17 14.35 3.38
N SER A 209 -5.45 13.75 2.42
CA SER A 209 -5.54 12.32 2.11
C SER A 209 -5.06 11.49 3.29
N ASN A 210 -3.88 11.79 3.83
CA ASN A 210 -3.30 11.08 4.98
C ASN A 210 -4.22 11.05 6.18
N GLU A 211 -4.81 12.20 6.51
CA GLU A 211 -5.72 12.35 7.64
C GLU A 211 -6.98 11.51 7.44
N TRP A 212 -7.57 11.53 6.25
CA TRP A 212 -8.74 10.71 5.94
C TRP A 212 -8.45 9.20 6.04
N TYR A 213 -7.33 8.73 5.48
CA TYR A 213 -6.92 7.32 5.60
C TYR A 213 -6.69 6.89 7.06
N ARG A 214 -6.12 7.79 7.88
CA ARG A 214 -5.91 7.56 9.32
C ARG A 214 -7.23 7.40 10.07
N ILE A 215 -8.15 8.35 9.89
CA ILE A 215 -9.48 8.31 10.52
C ILE A 215 -10.23 7.03 10.09
N MET A 216 -10.22 6.71 8.78
CA MET A 216 -10.86 5.49 8.28
C MET A 216 -10.24 4.21 8.86
N GLY A 217 -8.92 4.21 9.14
CA GLY A 217 -8.25 3.14 9.88
C GLY A 217 -8.79 2.99 11.30
N GLN A 218 -8.89 4.09 12.04
CA GLN A 218 -9.40 4.12 13.41
C GLN A 218 -10.86 3.68 13.50
N ARG A 219 -11.71 4.11 12.55
CA ARG A 219 -13.11 3.67 12.47
C ARG A 219 -13.24 2.16 12.36
N ARG A 220 -12.46 1.52 11.48
CA ARG A 220 -12.49 0.06 11.33
C ARG A 220 -11.99 -0.67 12.58
N ALA A 221 -10.96 -0.14 13.25
CA ALA A 221 -10.49 -0.69 14.51
C ALA A 221 -11.54 -0.60 15.62
N ALA A 222 -12.39 0.43 15.58
CA ALA A 222 -13.55 0.59 16.46
C ALA A 222 -14.80 -0.21 16.03
N GLY A 223 -14.71 -1.03 14.97
CA GLY A 223 -15.87 -1.80 14.45
C GLY A 223 -16.90 -0.95 13.69
N LEU A 224 -16.61 0.32 13.45
CA LEU A 224 -17.47 1.25 12.72
C LEU A 224 -17.23 1.11 11.21
N ARG A 225 -18.30 0.92 10.44
CA ARG A 225 -18.25 0.93 8.97
C ARG A 225 -18.33 2.35 8.41
#